data_AF-A0A968BTP1-F1
#
_entry.id   AF-A0A968BTP1-F1
#
_cell.length_a   1.000
_cell.length_b   1.000
_cell.length_c   1.000
_cell.angle_alpha   90.00
_cell.angle_beta   90.00
_cell.angle_gamma   90.00
#
_symmetry.space_group_name_H-M   'P 1'
#
loop_
_entity.id
_entity.type
_entity.pdbx_description
1 polymer ?
#
loop_
_entity_poly.entity_id
_entity_poly.type
_entity_poly.pdbx_seq_one_letter_code
_entity_poly.pdbx_strand_id
1 'polypeptide(L)'
;AIMIELDLLAEINFDNIPNFGNIDETFKDPPYDPGNKFSVPYQWGTTGIGYNADLFDDAPGSWSYIFDPTMASENAGRISMLNDSREAIGAALKYLGYSVNSTDDQELEEAKQLLIQQKEWVAAYDSDGFEDLLAAGEVDIGHGWSGDYFAAAEDAEHVWYIIPEEGGVIWTDNLAIPKTAPSQYTAEVFINYLLQPEVGAKITNYTWYGSPNKASTEFIDAEILEEPAIYPPPEVMEKLEFLRDVGEATAIYDRIWTEIKTE
;
A
#
# COMPACT_ATOMS: atom_id res chain seq x y z
N ALA A 1 -7.84 -0.64 -16.16
CA ALA A 1 -8.37 -1.27 -14.92
C ALA A 1 -9.21 -2.48 -15.27
N ILE A 2 -8.68 -3.67 -14.97
CA ILE A 2 -9.16 -4.96 -15.50
C ILE A 2 -10.67 -5.18 -15.29
N MET A 3 -11.22 -4.90 -14.10
CA MET A 3 -12.65 -5.14 -13.84
C MET A 3 -13.59 -4.24 -14.63
N ILE A 4 -13.17 -2.99 -14.93
CA ILE A 4 -13.94 -2.07 -15.77
C ILE A 4 -13.90 -2.54 -17.23
N GLU A 5 -12.72 -2.93 -17.72
CA GLU A 5 -12.52 -3.44 -19.09
C GLU A 5 -13.27 -4.74 -19.35
N LEU A 6 -13.35 -5.62 -18.34
CA LEU A 6 -14.12 -6.86 -18.38
C LEU A 6 -15.62 -6.66 -18.14
N ASP A 7 -16.09 -5.42 -18.03
CA ASP A 7 -17.50 -5.08 -17.85
C ASP A 7 -18.12 -5.67 -16.56
N LEU A 8 -17.32 -5.79 -15.49
CA LEU A 8 -17.73 -6.46 -14.24
C LEU A 8 -18.32 -5.50 -13.19
N LEU A 9 -18.13 -4.19 -13.34
CA LEU A 9 -18.57 -3.17 -12.39
C LEU A 9 -19.77 -2.37 -12.93
N ALA A 10 -20.71 -2.04 -12.04
CA ALA A 10 -21.81 -1.13 -12.33
C ALA A 10 -21.32 0.32 -12.23
N GLU A 11 -21.77 1.16 -13.16
CA GLU A 11 -21.58 2.61 -13.03
C GLU A 11 -22.38 3.13 -11.84
N ILE A 12 -21.73 3.94 -11.00
CA ILE A 12 -22.27 4.43 -9.74
C ILE A 12 -23.18 5.64 -9.98
N ASN A 13 -24.37 5.63 -9.39
CA ASN A 13 -25.22 6.81 -9.38
C ASN A 13 -24.87 7.73 -8.20
N PHE A 14 -24.08 8.76 -8.48
CA PHE A 14 -23.64 9.73 -7.47
C PHE A 14 -24.74 10.62 -6.90
N ASP A 15 -25.94 10.68 -7.51
CA ASP A 15 -27.10 11.33 -6.88
C ASP A 15 -27.50 10.64 -5.55
N ASN A 16 -27.19 9.35 -5.41
CA ASN A 16 -27.41 8.57 -4.19
C ASN A 16 -26.24 8.68 -3.19
N ILE A 17 -25.13 9.32 -3.59
CA ILE A 17 -23.90 9.44 -2.79
C ILE A 17 -23.48 10.92 -2.66
N PRO A 18 -24.33 11.80 -2.09
CA PRO A 18 -23.98 13.22 -1.93
C PRO A 18 -22.71 13.46 -1.11
N ASN A 19 -22.35 12.55 -0.19
CA ASN A 19 -21.14 12.65 0.62
C ASN A 19 -19.83 12.45 -0.19
N PHE A 20 -19.91 12.06 -1.46
CA PHE A 20 -18.74 12.07 -2.35
C PHE A 20 -18.11 13.46 -2.48
N GLY A 21 -18.88 14.52 -2.23
CA GLY A 21 -18.35 15.89 -2.13
C GLY A 21 -17.30 16.09 -1.03
N ASN A 22 -17.21 15.18 -0.05
CA ASN A 22 -16.23 15.26 1.04
C ASN A 22 -14.86 14.68 0.68
N ILE A 23 -14.76 13.90 -0.40
CA ILE A 23 -13.50 13.30 -0.85
C ILE A 23 -12.53 14.41 -1.27
N ASP A 24 -11.28 14.31 -0.82
CA ASP A 24 -10.21 15.22 -1.24
C ASP A 24 -9.94 15.08 -2.74
N GLU A 25 -9.67 16.20 -3.41
CA GLU A 25 -9.43 16.24 -4.86
C GLU A 25 -8.24 15.35 -5.29
N THR A 26 -7.30 15.10 -4.38
CA THR A 26 -6.13 14.23 -4.62
C THR A 26 -6.52 12.79 -4.95
N PHE A 27 -7.66 12.33 -4.44
CA PHE A 27 -8.16 10.96 -4.65
C PHE A 27 -9.29 10.88 -5.69
N LYS A 28 -9.62 12.00 -6.34
CA LYS A 28 -10.61 12.04 -7.43
C LYS A 28 -9.93 11.91 -8.79
N ASP A 29 -10.73 11.52 -9.77
CA ASP A 29 -10.32 11.31 -11.17
C ASP A 29 -9.07 10.42 -11.32
N PRO A 30 -9.01 9.26 -10.64
CA PRO A 30 -7.83 8.42 -10.71
C PRO A 30 -7.63 7.86 -12.13
N PRO A 31 -6.38 7.60 -12.55
CA PRO A 31 -6.09 7.11 -13.89
C PRO A 31 -6.72 5.74 -14.19
N TYR A 32 -7.04 4.96 -13.16
CA TYR A 32 -7.71 3.67 -13.29
C TYR A 32 -9.24 3.78 -13.46
N ASP A 33 -9.85 4.91 -13.08
CA ASP A 33 -11.29 5.18 -13.22
C ASP A 33 -11.55 6.69 -13.44
N PRO A 34 -11.31 7.20 -14.66
CA PRO A 34 -11.47 8.62 -14.95
C PRO A 34 -12.91 9.11 -14.69
N GLY A 35 -13.02 10.13 -13.85
CA GLY A 35 -14.28 10.69 -13.35
C GLY A 35 -14.94 9.89 -12.22
N ASN A 36 -14.25 8.92 -11.60
CA ASN A 36 -14.76 8.05 -10.54
C ASN A 36 -16.07 7.34 -10.90
N LYS A 37 -16.24 6.90 -12.15
CA LYS A 37 -17.53 6.37 -12.63
C LYS A 37 -17.91 5.04 -11.99
N PHE A 38 -16.92 4.24 -11.59
CA PHE A 38 -17.10 2.88 -11.12
C PHE A 38 -16.58 2.66 -9.69
N SER A 39 -15.89 3.64 -9.13
CA SER A 39 -15.16 3.50 -7.88
C SER A 39 -15.23 4.75 -6.99
N VAL A 40 -15.29 4.52 -5.68
CA VAL A 40 -15.27 5.56 -4.64
C VAL A 40 -14.08 5.28 -3.70
N PRO A 41 -13.14 6.24 -3.53
CA PRO A 41 -12.03 6.08 -2.59
C PRO A 41 -12.52 5.81 -1.17
N TYR A 42 -11.91 4.83 -0.50
CA TYR A 42 -12.30 4.37 0.83
C TYR A 42 -11.22 4.61 1.88
N GLN A 43 -10.03 4.08 1.63
CA GLN A 43 -8.84 4.24 2.47
C GLN A 43 -7.62 4.37 1.56
N TRP A 44 -6.57 5.00 2.06
CA TRP A 44 -5.29 5.06 1.38
C TRP A 44 -4.16 4.80 2.36
N GLY A 45 -3.01 4.41 1.83
CA GLY A 45 -1.83 4.14 2.62
C GLY A 45 -0.60 4.05 1.75
N THR A 46 0.51 3.73 2.39
CA THR A 46 1.79 3.50 1.72
C THR A 46 2.29 2.10 1.99
N THR A 47 3.17 1.64 1.11
CA THR A 47 3.95 0.42 1.30
C THR A 47 5.40 0.80 1.58
N GLY A 48 5.93 0.27 2.68
CA GLY A 48 7.19 0.73 3.26
C GLY A 48 7.82 -0.35 4.12
N ILE A 49 8.56 0.06 5.15
CA ILE A 49 9.32 -0.83 6.02
C ILE A 49 8.69 -0.82 7.41
N GLY A 50 8.15 -1.95 7.83
CA GLY A 50 7.95 -2.27 9.24
C GLY A 50 9.25 -2.76 9.86
N TYR A 51 9.52 -2.38 11.11
CA TYR A 51 10.74 -2.80 11.81
C TYR A 51 10.53 -2.89 13.32
N ASN A 52 11.37 -3.67 13.98
CA ASN A 52 11.42 -3.76 15.44
C ASN A 52 12.30 -2.65 15.99
N ALA A 53 11.69 -1.60 16.54
CA ALA A 53 12.36 -0.40 17.05
C ALA A 53 13.35 -0.68 18.20
N ASP A 54 13.24 -1.80 18.92
CA ASP A 54 14.19 -2.17 19.97
C ASP A 54 15.55 -2.63 19.42
N LEU A 55 15.63 -2.94 18.13
CA LEU A 55 16.83 -3.50 17.48
C LEU A 55 17.65 -2.48 16.68
N PHE A 56 17.12 -1.27 16.48
CA PHE A 56 17.77 -0.24 15.67
C PHE A 56 17.98 1.04 16.48
N ASP A 57 19.22 1.54 16.49
CA ASP A 57 19.54 2.83 17.11
C ASP A 57 18.84 4.00 16.36
N ASP A 58 18.74 3.89 15.03
CA ASP A 58 18.04 4.81 14.14
C ASP A 58 17.10 4.01 13.21
N ALA A 59 15.95 4.58 12.84
CA ALA A 59 14.98 3.89 11.98
C ALA A 59 15.61 3.47 10.62
N PRO A 60 15.31 2.25 10.10
CA PRO A 60 15.84 1.75 8.84
C PRO A 60 15.15 2.42 7.62
N GLY A 61 15.42 3.72 7.42
CA GLY A 61 14.71 4.58 6.48
C GLY A 61 15.09 4.44 5.01
N SER A 62 15.69 3.32 4.58
CA SER A 62 16.06 3.09 3.18
C SER A 62 15.77 1.64 2.79
N TRP A 63 15.38 1.42 1.53
CA TRP A 63 15.25 0.08 0.98
C TRP A 63 16.58 -0.71 0.99
N SER A 64 17.73 -0.06 1.24
CA SER A 64 19.01 -0.74 1.42
C SER A 64 18.97 -1.78 2.55
N TYR A 65 18.19 -1.56 3.61
CA TYR A 65 18.04 -2.54 4.71
C TYR A 65 17.41 -3.85 4.26
N ILE A 66 16.71 -3.82 3.13
CA ILE A 66 16.07 -4.98 2.53
C ILE A 66 16.93 -5.56 1.39
N PHE A 67 17.57 -4.71 0.58
CA PHE A 67 18.22 -5.14 -0.68
C PHE A 67 19.74 -5.03 -0.73
N ASP A 68 20.39 -4.15 0.05
CA ASP A 68 21.85 -4.07 0.07
C ASP A 68 22.42 -5.26 0.83
N PRO A 69 23.31 -6.08 0.23
CA PRO A 69 23.83 -7.27 0.92
C PRO A 69 24.54 -6.98 2.24
N THR A 70 25.18 -5.81 2.38
CA THR A 70 25.87 -5.45 3.63
C THR A 70 24.84 -5.26 4.74
N MET A 71 23.81 -4.45 4.48
CA MET A 71 22.78 -4.11 5.46
C MET A 71 21.78 -5.26 5.68
N ALA A 72 21.28 -5.88 4.61
CA ALA A 72 20.29 -6.94 4.68
C ALA A 72 20.84 -8.21 5.36
N SER A 73 22.13 -8.51 5.21
CA SER A 73 22.74 -9.68 5.87
C SER A 73 22.80 -9.57 7.40
N GLU A 74 22.68 -8.36 7.97
CA GLU A 74 22.55 -8.17 9.42
C GLU A 74 21.22 -8.76 9.95
N ASN A 75 20.21 -8.88 9.08
CA ASN A 75 18.89 -9.44 9.35
C ASN A 75 18.66 -10.75 8.56
N ALA A 76 19.73 -11.50 8.28
CA ALA A 76 19.67 -12.71 7.47
C ALA A 76 18.64 -13.74 7.99
N GLY A 77 17.66 -14.09 7.17
CA GLY A 77 16.58 -15.00 7.51
C GLY A 77 15.53 -14.39 8.44
N ARG A 78 15.53 -13.06 8.58
CA ARG A 78 14.66 -12.27 9.47
C ARG A 78 14.07 -11.06 8.75
N ILE A 79 13.96 -11.11 7.42
CA ILE A 79 13.25 -10.13 6.60
C ILE A 79 11.96 -10.77 6.07
N SER A 80 10.81 -10.11 6.21
CA SER A 80 9.58 -10.49 5.49
C SER A 80 9.34 -9.60 4.28
N MET A 81 8.70 -10.14 3.24
CA MET A 81 8.27 -9.39 2.07
C MET A 81 6.79 -9.63 1.80
N LEU A 82 6.04 -8.62 1.33
CA LEU A 82 4.70 -8.87 0.79
C LEU A 82 4.73 -9.93 -0.32
N ASN A 83 3.78 -10.86 -0.29
CA ASN A 83 3.52 -11.80 -1.39
C ASN A 83 2.70 -11.15 -2.51
N ASP A 84 3.04 -9.92 -2.87
CA ASP A 84 2.40 -9.16 -3.94
C ASP A 84 3.46 -8.79 -4.99
N SER A 85 3.19 -9.19 -6.24
CA SER A 85 4.10 -8.99 -7.37
C SER A 85 4.42 -7.51 -7.61
N ARG A 86 3.41 -6.65 -7.61
CA ARG A 86 3.58 -5.23 -7.92
C ARG A 86 4.23 -4.48 -6.78
N GLU A 87 3.93 -4.85 -5.54
CA GLU A 87 4.56 -4.26 -4.36
C GLU A 87 6.04 -4.66 -4.24
N ALA A 88 6.34 -5.96 -4.27
CA ALA A 88 7.71 -6.45 -4.07
C ALA A 88 8.66 -6.02 -5.20
N ILE A 89 8.20 -6.11 -6.46
CA ILE A 89 8.96 -5.61 -7.61
C ILE A 89 9.04 -4.08 -7.56
N GLY A 90 7.98 -3.40 -7.11
CA GLY A 90 7.96 -1.95 -6.91
C GLY A 90 9.03 -1.47 -5.93
N ALA A 91 9.18 -2.12 -4.77
CA ALA A 91 10.21 -1.80 -3.80
C ALA A 91 11.63 -1.96 -4.39
N ALA A 92 11.86 -3.06 -5.13
CA ALA A 92 13.13 -3.29 -5.82
C ALA A 92 13.42 -2.23 -6.89
N LEU A 93 12.42 -1.85 -7.69
CA LEU A 93 12.53 -0.78 -8.69
C LEU A 93 12.86 0.57 -8.03
N LYS A 94 12.20 0.92 -6.93
CA LYS A 94 12.47 2.16 -6.19
C LYS A 94 13.89 2.20 -5.65
N TYR A 95 14.38 1.11 -5.08
CA TYR A 95 15.77 1.01 -4.62
C TYR A 95 16.78 1.21 -5.76
N LEU A 96 16.48 0.69 -6.96
CA LEU A 96 17.30 0.87 -8.16
C LEU A 96 17.17 2.27 -8.80
N GLY A 97 16.28 3.13 -8.28
CA GLY A 97 16.03 4.47 -8.80
C GLY A 97 15.05 4.54 -9.97
N TYR A 98 14.29 3.47 -10.22
CA TYR A 98 13.27 3.37 -11.26
C TYR A 98 11.86 3.63 -10.71
N SER A 99 10.89 3.79 -11.60
CA SER A 99 9.47 3.91 -11.23
C SER A 99 8.88 2.56 -10.83
N VAL A 100 7.97 2.54 -9.84
CA VAL A 100 7.17 1.34 -9.48
C VAL A 100 6.25 0.84 -10.62
N ASN A 101 6.13 1.64 -11.68
CA ASN A 101 5.33 1.37 -12.87
C ASN A 101 6.20 1.15 -14.11
N SER A 102 7.48 0.83 -13.96
CA SER A 102 8.36 0.56 -15.10
C SER A 102 7.77 -0.51 -16.02
N THR A 103 7.89 -0.28 -17.32
CA THR A 103 7.60 -1.25 -18.38
C THR A 103 8.84 -1.50 -19.23
N ASP A 104 10.02 -1.11 -18.76
CA ASP A 104 11.29 -1.36 -19.44
C ASP A 104 11.82 -2.75 -19.05
N ASP A 105 12.08 -3.58 -20.06
CA ASP A 105 12.51 -4.97 -19.86
C ASP A 105 13.84 -5.07 -19.08
N GLN A 106 14.74 -4.10 -19.24
CA GLN A 106 16.02 -4.11 -18.54
C GLN A 106 15.83 -3.73 -17.07
N GLU A 107 15.07 -2.67 -16.78
CA GLU A 107 14.76 -2.25 -15.40
C GLU A 107 14.07 -3.39 -14.62
N LEU A 108 13.14 -4.09 -15.26
CA LEU A 108 12.43 -5.22 -14.68
C LEU A 108 13.34 -6.45 -14.46
N GLU A 109 14.26 -6.73 -15.38
CA GLU A 109 15.22 -7.83 -15.17
C GLU A 109 16.23 -7.49 -14.06
N GLU A 110 16.67 -6.24 -13.94
CA GLU A 110 17.51 -5.79 -12.81
C GLU A 110 16.78 -5.95 -11.47
N ALA A 111 15.51 -5.54 -11.38
CA ALA A 111 14.68 -5.73 -10.19
C ALA A 111 14.49 -7.21 -9.84
N LYS A 112 14.29 -8.08 -10.85
CA LYS A 112 14.22 -9.52 -10.66
C LYS A 112 15.50 -10.08 -10.06
N GLN A 113 16.65 -9.76 -10.63
CA GLN A 113 17.94 -10.28 -10.13
C GLN A 113 18.21 -9.83 -8.70
N LEU A 114 17.84 -8.59 -8.37
CA LEU A 114 17.92 -8.07 -7.01
C LEU A 114 17.07 -8.90 -6.03
N LEU A 115 15.79 -9.16 -6.38
CA LEU A 115 14.89 -9.97 -5.56
C LEU A 115 15.35 -11.42 -5.41
N ILE A 116 15.92 -12.02 -6.47
CA ILE A 116 16.52 -13.37 -6.39
C ILE A 116 17.70 -13.39 -5.43
N GLN A 117 18.59 -12.39 -5.50
CA GLN A 117 19.74 -12.29 -4.58
C GLN A 117 19.30 -12.08 -3.14
N GLN A 118 18.30 -11.23 -2.93
CA GLN A 118 17.75 -10.87 -1.62
C GLN A 118 17.20 -12.08 -0.85
N LYS A 119 16.74 -13.12 -1.54
CA LYS A 119 16.13 -14.32 -0.94
C LYS A 119 16.94 -14.97 0.18
N GLU A 120 18.26 -14.89 0.13
CA GLU A 120 19.12 -15.43 1.19
C GLU A 120 18.78 -14.83 2.57
N TRP A 121 18.22 -13.62 2.59
CA TRP A 121 17.88 -12.87 3.79
C TRP A 121 16.39 -12.93 4.16
N VAL A 122 15.53 -13.39 3.24
CA VAL A 122 14.07 -13.37 3.41
C VAL A 122 13.58 -14.63 4.11
N ALA A 123 12.88 -14.44 5.22
CA ALA A 123 12.21 -15.49 5.99
C ALA A 123 10.95 -16.00 5.29
N ALA A 124 10.13 -15.08 4.79
CA ALA A 124 8.83 -15.38 4.20
C ALA A 124 8.36 -14.31 3.22
N TYR A 125 7.55 -14.75 2.26
CA TYR A 125 6.69 -13.89 1.47
C TYR A 125 5.26 -14.06 1.96
N ASP A 126 4.67 -13.02 2.57
CA ASP A 126 3.35 -13.07 3.19
C ASP A 126 2.61 -11.73 3.04
N SER A 127 1.31 -11.80 2.77
CA SER A 127 0.43 -10.63 2.61
C SER A 127 -0.78 -10.67 3.54
N ASP A 128 -0.85 -11.65 4.45
CA ASP A 128 -1.98 -11.81 5.37
C ASP A 128 -1.59 -11.67 6.85
N GLY A 129 -0.33 -11.90 7.24
CA GLY A 129 0.13 -11.81 8.63
C GLY A 129 1.60 -11.39 8.77
N PHE A 130 2.08 -10.54 7.86
CA PHE A 130 3.47 -10.07 7.87
C PHE A 130 3.79 -9.22 9.10
N GLU A 131 2.81 -8.49 9.61
CA GLU A 131 2.83 -7.68 10.83
C GLU A 131 2.92 -8.55 12.08
N ASP A 132 2.23 -9.70 12.10
CA ASP A 132 2.29 -10.67 13.19
C ASP A 132 3.70 -11.28 13.31
N LEU A 133 4.37 -11.55 12.19
CA LEU A 133 5.75 -12.04 12.19
C LEU A 133 6.69 -11.04 12.88
N LEU A 134 6.47 -9.75 12.64
CA LEU A 134 7.28 -8.69 13.25
C LEU A 134 6.95 -8.54 14.73
N ALA A 135 5.66 -8.48 15.09
CA ALA A 135 5.19 -8.38 16.47
C ALA A 135 5.62 -9.56 17.35
N ALA A 136 5.71 -10.77 16.78
CA ALA A 136 6.21 -11.96 17.45
C ALA A 136 7.75 -12.02 17.53
N GLY A 137 8.46 -11.12 16.84
CA GLY A 137 9.91 -11.14 16.71
C GLY A 137 10.43 -12.33 15.88
N GLU A 138 9.63 -12.87 14.95
CA GLU A 138 10.09 -13.87 13.98
C GLU A 138 10.92 -13.21 12.87
N VAL A 139 10.62 -11.97 12.53
CA VAL A 139 11.40 -11.09 11.66
C VAL A 139 11.77 -9.79 12.39
N ASP A 140 12.81 -9.10 11.92
CA ASP A 140 13.28 -7.81 12.46
C ASP A 140 12.85 -6.63 11.57
N ILE A 141 12.68 -6.92 10.28
CA ILE A 141 12.31 -5.97 9.23
C ILE A 141 11.28 -6.63 8.32
N GLY A 142 10.30 -5.88 7.84
CA GLY A 142 9.32 -6.36 6.88
C GLY A 142 8.90 -5.31 5.88
N HIS A 143 8.77 -5.70 4.61
CA HIS A 143 8.06 -4.90 3.61
C HIS A 143 6.56 -5.13 3.77
N GLY A 144 5.78 -4.05 3.93
CA GLY A 144 4.34 -4.18 4.20
C GLY A 144 3.56 -2.86 4.16
N TRP A 145 2.26 -2.96 4.36
CA TRP A 145 1.33 -1.84 4.35
C TRP A 145 1.33 -1.09 5.69
N SER A 146 1.32 0.24 5.60
CA SER A 146 1.42 1.16 6.76
C SER A 146 0.47 0.83 7.92
N GLY A 147 -0.84 0.79 7.67
CA GLY A 147 -1.87 0.64 8.71
C GLY A 147 -1.78 -0.68 9.48
N ASP A 148 -1.39 -1.79 8.84
CA ASP A 148 -1.28 -3.08 9.55
C ASP A 148 -0.16 -3.06 10.60
N TYR A 149 0.98 -2.43 10.30
CA TYR A 149 2.05 -2.26 11.29
C TYR A 149 1.66 -1.30 12.42
N PHE A 150 0.95 -0.21 12.12
CA PHE A 150 0.46 0.70 13.15
C PHE A 150 -0.60 0.04 14.04
N ALA A 151 -1.50 -0.75 13.47
CA ALA A 151 -2.46 -1.54 14.22
C ALA A 151 -1.75 -2.57 15.12
N ALA A 152 -0.73 -3.27 14.60
CA ALA A 152 0.07 -4.20 15.40
C ALA A 152 0.81 -3.51 16.55
N ALA A 153 1.21 -2.24 16.38
CA ALA A 153 1.89 -1.46 17.42
C ALA A 153 0.99 -1.19 18.65
N GLU A 154 -0.33 -1.30 18.55
CA GLU A 154 -1.25 -1.18 19.69
C GLU A 154 -1.01 -2.27 20.75
N ASP A 155 -0.66 -3.49 20.32
CA ASP A 155 -0.38 -4.63 21.20
C ASP A 155 1.13 -4.92 21.35
N ALA A 156 1.94 -4.49 20.38
CA ALA A 156 3.38 -4.69 20.33
C ALA A 156 4.11 -3.35 20.08
N GLU A 157 4.28 -2.55 21.14
CA GLU A 157 4.83 -1.16 21.09
C GLU A 157 6.21 -1.02 20.39
N HIS A 158 6.95 -2.11 20.20
CA HIS A 158 8.23 -2.12 19.49
C HIS A 158 8.07 -2.19 17.96
N VAL A 159 6.88 -2.51 17.45
CA VAL A 159 6.59 -2.50 16.02
C VAL A 159 6.44 -1.07 15.56
N TRP A 160 7.21 -0.68 14.55
CA TRP A 160 7.09 0.64 13.94
C TRP A 160 7.16 0.57 12.42
N TYR A 161 6.78 1.65 11.76
CA TYR A 161 6.74 1.76 10.31
C TYR A 161 7.47 3.01 9.81
N ILE A 162 8.13 2.92 8.66
CA ILE A 162 8.77 4.04 8.00
C ILE A 162 8.59 3.97 6.48
N ILE A 163 8.38 5.14 5.87
CA ILE A 163 8.43 5.32 4.42
C ILE A 163 9.90 5.50 4.01
N PRO A 164 10.46 4.65 3.14
CA PRO A 164 11.87 4.75 2.76
C PRO A 164 12.21 6.05 2.00
N GLU A 165 13.44 6.51 2.12
CA GLU A 165 13.90 7.80 1.60
C GLU A 165 13.88 7.87 0.06
N GLU A 166 13.97 6.73 -0.62
CA GLU A 166 13.81 6.60 -2.06
C GLU A 166 12.35 6.79 -2.51
N GLY A 167 11.41 6.73 -1.56
CA GLY A 167 9.98 6.65 -1.77
C GLY A 167 9.49 5.21 -1.85
N GLY A 168 8.28 5.01 -2.33
CA GLY A 168 7.60 3.73 -2.29
C GLY A 168 6.27 3.77 -3.03
N VAL A 169 5.43 2.79 -2.76
CA VAL A 169 4.07 2.76 -3.29
C VAL A 169 3.16 3.58 -2.40
N ILE A 170 2.30 4.39 -3.02
CA ILE A 170 1.07 4.88 -2.41
C ILE A 170 -0.10 4.20 -3.10
N TRP A 171 -1.12 3.82 -2.34
CA TRP A 171 -2.27 3.11 -2.89
C TRP A 171 -3.55 3.67 -2.28
N THR A 172 -4.64 3.44 -3.00
CA THR A 172 -5.99 3.77 -2.56
C THR A 172 -6.85 2.55 -2.78
N ASP A 173 -7.48 2.07 -1.71
CA ASP A 173 -8.55 1.10 -1.81
C ASP A 173 -9.85 1.80 -2.15
N ASN A 174 -10.61 1.21 -3.06
CA ASN A 174 -11.83 1.80 -3.59
C ASN A 174 -13.01 0.85 -3.41
N LEU A 175 -14.15 1.42 -3.03
CA LEU A 175 -15.44 0.74 -3.06
C LEU A 175 -15.94 0.72 -4.50
N ALA A 176 -16.31 -0.47 -4.99
CA ALA A 176 -16.92 -0.67 -6.30
C ALA A 176 -18.14 -1.59 -6.18
N ILE A 177 -19.10 -1.45 -7.10
CA ILE A 177 -20.33 -2.24 -7.11
C ILE A 177 -20.26 -3.25 -8.26
N PRO A 178 -20.24 -4.57 -8.00
CA PRO A 178 -20.33 -5.56 -9.07
C PRO A 178 -21.63 -5.41 -9.86
N LYS A 179 -21.59 -5.61 -11.18
CA LYS A 179 -22.82 -5.60 -12.02
C LYS A 179 -23.87 -6.61 -11.60
N THR A 180 -23.44 -7.68 -10.93
CA THR A 180 -24.30 -8.76 -10.43
C THR A 180 -24.89 -8.46 -9.05
N ALA A 181 -24.60 -7.29 -8.45
CA ALA A 181 -25.12 -6.92 -7.15
C ALA A 181 -26.67 -6.93 -7.16
N PRO A 182 -27.32 -7.63 -6.21
CA PRO A 182 -28.77 -7.78 -6.21
C PRO A 182 -29.52 -6.48 -5.90
N SER A 183 -28.84 -5.47 -5.35
CA SER A 183 -29.38 -4.14 -5.11
C SER A 183 -28.28 -3.07 -5.17
N GLN A 184 -28.13 -2.45 -6.34
CA GLN A 184 -27.19 -1.33 -6.53
C GLN A 184 -27.51 -0.16 -5.60
N TYR A 185 -28.78 0.25 -5.51
CA TYR A 185 -29.20 1.36 -4.65
C TYR A 185 -28.79 1.17 -3.18
N THR A 186 -28.92 -0.05 -2.64
CA THR A 186 -28.53 -0.33 -1.26
C THR A 186 -27.02 -0.21 -1.07
N ALA A 187 -26.22 -0.67 -2.04
CA ALA A 187 -24.77 -0.51 -2.02
C ALA A 187 -24.36 0.96 -2.08
N GLU A 188 -24.99 1.76 -2.93
CA GLU A 188 -24.75 3.22 -3.02
C GLU A 188 -25.08 3.95 -1.71
N VAL A 189 -26.20 3.62 -1.08
CA VAL A 189 -26.57 4.18 0.24
C VAL A 189 -25.55 3.79 1.31
N PHE A 190 -25.03 2.56 1.27
CA PHE A 190 -23.99 2.12 2.21
C PHE A 190 -22.66 2.86 1.96
N ILE A 191 -22.24 3.01 0.70
CA ILE A 191 -21.07 3.83 0.34
C ILE A 191 -21.25 5.26 0.85
N ASN A 192 -22.42 5.87 0.63
CA ASN A 192 -22.71 7.21 1.13
C ASN A 192 -22.62 7.32 2.66
N TYR A 193 -23.01 6.27 3.39
CA TYR A 193 -22.84 6.21 4.85
C TYR A 193 -21.36 6.17 5.25
N LEU A 194 -20.54 5.35 4.58
CA LEU A 194 -19.09 5.29 4.83
C LEU A 194 -18.39 6.64 4.59
N LEU A 195 -18.89 7.44 3.63
CA LEU A 195 -18.39 8.78 3.34
C LEU A 195 -18.88 9.88 4.30
N GLN A 196 -19.65 9.55 5.35
CA GLN A 196 -19.91 10.51 6.42
C GLN A 196 -18.59 10.82 7.16
N PRO A 197 -18.28 12.10 7.46
CA PRO A 197 -17.02 12.48 8.11
C PRO A 197 -16.70 11.68 9.37
N GLU A 198 -17.68 11.52 10.26
CA GLU A 198 -17.52 10.80 11.52
C GLU A 198 -17.37 9.29 11.33
N VAL A 199 -17.88 8.74 10.23
CA VAL A 199 -17.75 7.31 9.90
C VAL A 199 -16.37 7.05 9.29
N GLY A 200 -15.96 7.86 8.32
CA GLY A 200 -14.62 7.79 7.74
C GLY A 200 -13.52 7.95 8.80
N ALA A 201 -13.70 8.89 9.74
CA ALA A 201 -12.77 9.06 10.85
C ALA A 201 -12.72 7.85 11.80
N LYS A 202 -13.88 7.27 12.16
CA LYS A 202 -13.91 6.05 12.99
C LYS A 202 -13.16 4.89 12.35
N ILE A 203 -13.21 4.79 11.02
CA ILE A 203 -12.51 3.75 10.30
C ILE A 203 -11.00 4.01 10.36
N THR A 204 -10.56 5.23 10.09
CA THR A 204 -9.13 5.61 10.23
C THR A 204 -8.62 5.41 11.65
N ASN A 205 -9.36 5.85 12.68
CA ASN A 205 -8.95 5.69 14.08
C ASN A 205 -8.89 4.23 14.54
N TYR A 206 -9.54 3.32 13.81
CA TYR A 206 -9.49 1.89 14.12
C TYR A 206 -8.42 1.14 13.29
N THR A 207 -8.19 1.56 12.06
CA THR A 207 -7.36 0.81 11.09
C THR A 207 -6.00 1.45 10.85
N TRP A 208 -5.77 2.66 11.34
CA TRP A 208 -4.56 3.45 11.14
C TRP A 208 -4.24 3.82 9.68
N TYR A 209 -5.12 3.49 8.73
CA TYR A 209 -5.02 3.94 7.34
C TYR A 209 -5.60 5.34 7.12
N GLY A 210 -4.99 6.07 6.20
CA GLY A 210 -5.40 7.42 5.83
C GLY A 210 -6.83 7.46 5.26
N SER A 211 -7.57 8.52 5.60
CA SER A 211 -8.90 8.77 5.05
C SER A 211 -8.79 9.61 3.77
N PRO A 212 -9.41 9.22 2.63
CA PRO A 212 -9.52 10.08 1.46
C PRO A 212 -10.62 11.14 1.65
N ASN A 213 -11.41 11.05 2.71
CA ASN A 213 -12.45 11.99 3.07
C ASN A 213 -11.85 13.16 3.86
N LYS A 214 -11.70 14.32 3.21
CA LYS A 214 -11.11 15.52 3.80
C LYS A 214 -11.91 16.04 4.99
N ALA A 215 -13.23 15.87 4.99
CA ALA A 215 -14.08 16.30 6.09
C ALA A 215 -13.89 15.43 7.33
N SER A 216 -13.42 14.18 7.18
CA SER A 216 -13.10 13.30 8.32
C SER A 216 -11.97 13.84 9.19
N THR A 217 -11.06 14.68 8.66
CA THR A 217 -9.91 15.22 9.39
C THR A 217 -10.29 15.92 10.70
N GLU A 218 -11.48 16.50 10.82
CA GLU A 218 -11.94 17.12 12.08
C GLU A 218 -12.21 16.11 13.22
N PHE A 219 -12.34 14.83 12.89
CA PHE A 219 -12.74 13.76 13.81
C PHE A 219 -11.68 12.66 13.96
N ILE A 220 -10.58 12.73 13.19
CA ILE A 220 -9.47 11.78 13.30
C ILE A 220 -8.61 12.15 14.51
N ASP A 221 -8.13 11.13 15.22
CA ASP A 221 -7.29 11.34 16.40
C ASP A 221 -5.98 12.06 16.03
N ALA A 222 -5.55 13.00 16.88
CA ALA A 222 -4.43 13.87 16.57
C ALA A 222 -3.12 13.08 16.36
N GLU A 223 -2.92 12.00 17.11
CA GLU A 223 -1.74 11.13 16.96
C GLU A 223 -1.63 10.52 15.55
N ILE A 224 -2.76 10.20 14.93
CA ILE A 224 -2.79 9.65 13.57
C ILE A 224 -2.51 10.77 12.55
N LEU A 225 -3.10 11.95 12.74
CA LEU A 225 -2.89 13.10 11.82
C LEU A 225 -1.47 13.66 11.89
N GLU A 226 -0.82 13.57 13.04
CA GLU A 226 0.53 14.08 13.29
C GLU A 226 1.63 13.08 12.94
N GLU A 227 1.28 11.80 12.71
CA GLU A 227 2.23 10.76 12.31
C GLU A 227 2.61 10.88 10.82
N PRO A 228 3.86 11.28 10.48
CA PRO A 228 4.28 11.50 9.11
C PRO A 228 4.36 10.23 8.26
N ALA A 229 4.37 9.03 8.84
CA ALA A 229 4.30 7.81 8.05
C ALA A 229 2.84 7.38 7.72
N ILE A 230 1.83 8.04 8.31
CA ILE A 230 0.41 7.93 7.92
C ILE A 230 -0.02 9.13 7.05
N TYR A 231 0.28 10.35 7.50
CA TYR A 231 0.05 11.59 6.74
C TYR A 231 1.38 12.27 6.37
N PRO A 232 2.12 11.74 5.38
CA PRO A 232 3.42 12.25 4.97
C PRO A 232 3.40 13.70 4.51
N PRO A 233 4.50 14.43 4.79
CA PRO A 233 4.66 15.78 4.29
C PRO A 233 4.84 15.77 2.76
N PRO A 234 4.60 16.92 2.09
CA PRO A 234 4.62 17.02 0.62
C PRO A 234 5.89 16.46 -0.04
N GLU A 235 7.06 16.68 0.54
CA GLU A 235 8.34 16.20 0.02
C GLU A 235 8.50 14.68 0.04
N VAL A 236 7.80 13.99 0.94
CA VAL A 236 7.73 12.52 0.96
C VAL A 236 6.69 12.06 -0.06
N MET A 237 5.53 12.72 -0.11
CA MET A 237 4.48 12.44 -1.10
C MET A 237 4.98 12.53 -2.55
N GLU A 238 5.89 13.46 -2.86
CA GLU A 238 6.49 13.59 -4.20
C GLU A 238 7.33 12.38 -4.64
N LYS A 239 7.78 11.54 -3.70
CA LYS A 239 8.58 10.34 -3.98
C LYS A 239 7.74 9.06 -4.06
N LEU A 240 6.48 9.14 -3.63
CA LEU A 240 5.53 8.05 -3.66
C LEU A 240 4.85 7.96 -5.03
N GLU A 241 4.60 6.75 -5.49
CA GLU A 241 3.98 6.51 -6.78
C GLU A 241 2.77 5.58 -6.64
N PHE A 242 1.64 6.00 -7.20
CA PHE A 242 0.48 5.12 -7.33
C PHE A 242 0.81 3.95 -8.25
N LEU A 243 0.41 2.75 -7.85
CA LEU A 243 0.37 1.62 -8.79
C LEU A 243 -0.64 1.93 -9.91
N ARG A 244 -0.17 1.88 -11.14
CA ARG A 244 -0.94 2.08 -12.35
C ARG A 244 -1.02 0.78 -13.12
N ASP A 245 -1.99 0.73 -14.03
CA ASP A 245 -2.07 -0.33 -15.03
C ASP A 245 -0.84 -0.24 -15.96
N VAL A 246 -0.05 -1.31 -15.97
CA VAL A 246 1.16 -1.43 -16.81
C VAL A 246 0.86 -2.11 -18.16
N GLY A 247 -0.41 -2.39 -18.45
CA GLY A 247 -0.86 -2.94 -19.73
C GLY A 247 -0.25 -4.32 -20.01
N GLU A 248 0.32 -4.47 -21.21
CA GLU A 248 0.92 -5.73 -21.66
C GLU A 248 2.09 -6.20 -20.77
N ALA A 249 2.76 -5.28 -20.07
CA ALA A 249 3.84 -5.63 -19.15
C ALA A 249 3.36 -6.45 -17.94
N THR A 250 2.06 -6.50 -17.64
CA THR A 250 1.50 -7.33 -16.55
C THR A 250 1.96 -8.79 -16.67
N ALA A 251 1.99 -9.34 -17.89
CA ALA A 251 2.48 -10.70 -18.13
C ALA A 251 3.98 -10.88 -17.82
N ILE A 252 4.76 -9.80 -17.92
CA ILE A 252 6.19 -9.79 -17.57
C ILE A 252 6.33 -9.80 -16.05
N TYR A 253 5.59 -8.95 -15.33
CA TYR A 253 5.56 -8.94 -13.86
C TYR A 253 5.15 -10.32 -13.31
N ASP A 254 4.09 -10.93 -13.84
CA ASP A 254 3.62 -12.27 -13.41
C ASP A 254 4.68 -13.37 -13.64
N ARG A 255 5.36 -13.31 -14.79
CA ARG A 255 6.45 -14.24 -15.11
C ARG A 255 7.62 -14.05 -14.16
N ILE A 256 8.09 -12.81 -13.98
CA ILE A 256 9.18 -12.46 -13.07
C ILE A 256 8.86 -12.93 -11.66
N TRP A 257 7.64 -12.68 -11.18
CA TRP A 257 7.21 -13.09 -9.85
C TRP A 257 7.18 -14.59 -9.66
N THR A 258 6.77 -15.33 -10.71
CA THR A 258 6.84 -16.79 -10.70
C THR A 258 8.28 -17.28 -10.63
N GLU A 259 9.17 -16.74 -11.47
CA GLU A 259 10.61 -17.07 -11.47
C GLU A 259 11.24 -16.78 -10.11
N ILE A 260 10.96 -15.61 -9.53
CA ILE A 260 11.36 -15.23 -8.17
C ILE A 260 10.89 -16.31 -7.22
N LYS A 261 9.60 -16.64 -7.13
CA LYS A 261 9.14 -17.64 -6.14
C LYS A 261 9.71 -19.05 -6.32
N THR A 262 10.23 -19.41 -7.50
CA THR A 262 10.74 -20.76 -7.77
C THR A 262 12.25 -20.95 -7.63
N GLU A 263 13.06 -19.91 -7.84
CA GLU A 263 14.53 -19.95 -7.68
C GLU A 263 14.96 -19.89 -6.22
#